data_AF-A0A1Q5HGH3-F1
#
_entry.id   AF-A0A1Q5HGH3-F1
#
_cell.length_a   1.000
_cell.length_b   1.000
_cell.length_c   1.000
_cell.angle_alpha   90.00
_cell.angle_beta   90.00
_cell.angle_gamma   90.00
#
_symmetry.space_group_name_H-M   'P 1'
#
loop_
_entity.id
_entity.type
_entity.pdbx_description
1 polymer ?
#
loop_
_entity_poly.entity_id
_entity_poly.type
_entity_poly.pdbx_seq_one_letter_code
_entity_poly.pdbx_strand_id
1 'polypeptide(L)'
;MTPADLSRAVLHAVRRAVDEDALRAPVPARVRVERTRPGGRGDYACAVALQLARPAALPARDVAEIIRERVRGVPGIGAVEVTGPGFLNFRLLDGADRIGALVRDIARSGREYGHGHALAGTTVSFAPVEEVRALVVAEAVERLLRAQGATVGARAAGGEALHVMPVPAADRDLFARLGNDAARWALLRAAPHDRPQDTGDDALLAQREGNPLFRVRYAYARTRALSRNARQLGFTAAYEGPGSGAGPGGAERAEAVTDALAALLADHPDVLAAAARHREPDRIARQLEAVARAFFDFHDSAPPLPVGDEKPSAAHRSRLALAEAAGTVLAGGLSLLGISAPEVL
;
A
#
# COMPACT_ATOMS: atom_id res chain seq x y z
N MET A 1 -6.35 -2.60 11.26
CA MET A 1 -5.05 -3.03 11.80
C MET A 1 -4.72 -4.42 11.30
N THR A 2 -3.59 -4.61 10.61
CA THR A 2 -3.08 -5.94 10.19
C THR A 2 -2.30 -6.62 11.32
N PRO A 3 -1.98 -7.92 11.24
CA PRO A 3 -1.08 -8.58 12.21
C PRO A 3 0.31 -7.93 12.27
N ALA A 4 0.80 -7.42 11.13
CA ALA A 4 2.06 -6.71 11.06
C ALA A 4 1.98 -5.34 11.76
N ASP A 5 0.88 -4.59 11.56
CA ASP A 5 0.64 -3.34 12.27
C ASP A 5 0.51 -3.57 13.77
N LEU A 6 -0.21 -4.63 14.18
CA LEU A 6 -0.36 -4.99 15.59
C LEU A 6 0.99 -5.37 16.20
N SER A 7 1.81 -6.15 15.48
CA SER A 7 3.17 -6.49 15.90
C SER A 7 4.05 -5.24 16.06
N ARG A 8 3.96 -4.28 15.12
CA ARG A 8 4.66 -2.99 15.20
C ARG A 8 4.17 -2.15 16.37
N ALA A 9 2.86 -2.07 16.59
CA ALA A 9 2.26 -1.33 17.70
C ALA A 9 2.71 -1.87 19.06
N VAL A 10 2.72 -3.21 19.23
CA VAL A 10 3.20 -3.83 20.46
C VAL A 10 4.70 -3.60 20.66
N LEU A 11 5.52 -3.71 19.61
CA LEU A 11 6.94 -3.40 19.69
C LEU A 11 7.20 -1.93 20.08
N HIS A 12 6.42 -0.99 19.52
CA HIS A 12 6.52 0.42 19.87
C HIS A 12 6.12 0.67 21.34
N ALA A 13 5.08 0.01 21.83
CA ALA A 13 4.70 0.07 23.24
C ALA A 13 5.78 -0.49 24.18
N VAL A 14 6.48 -1.56 23.78
CA VAL A 14 7.63 -2.09 24.55
C VAL A 14 8.77 -1.07 24.58
N ARG A 15 9.13 -0.48 23.44
CA ARG A 15 10.17 0.59 23.39
C ARG A 15 9.83 1.73 24.33
N ARG A 16 8.61 2.24 24.22
CA ARG A 16 8.12 3.31 25.07
C ARG A 16 8.17 2.95 26.56
N ALA A 17 7.84 1.71 26.93
CA ALA A 17 7.93 1.27 28.32
C ALA A 17 9.37 1.27 28.85
N VAL A 18 10.35 0.95 28.00
CA VAL A 18 11.78 0.99 28.36
C VAL A 18 12.28 2.43 28.44
N ASP A 19 11.92 3.27 27.46
CA ASP A 19 12.33 4.68 27.40
C ASP A 19 11.81 5.50 28.60
N GLU A 20 10.62 5.15 29.11
CA GLU A 20 10.00 5.75 30.30
C GLU A 20 10.48 5.13 31.64
N ASP A 21 11.46 4.22 31.61
CA ASP A 21 11.95 3.43 32.76
C ASP A 21 10.85 2.62 33.50
N ALA A 22 9.70 2.42 32.86
CA ALA A 22 8.60 1.62 33.38
C ALA A 22 8.84 0.11 33.20
N LEU A 23 9.74 -0.28 32.30
CA LEU A 23 10.15 -1.66 32.06
C LEU A 23 11.66 -1.75 31.85
N ARG A 24 12.38 -2.38 32.78
CA ARG A 24 13.84 -2.55 32.67
C ARG A 24 14.20 -3.85 31.97
N ALA A 25 14.03 -3.92 30.65
CA ALA A 25 14.36 -5.09 29.83
C ALA A 25 14.92 -4.69 28.45
N PRO A 26 15.71 -5.56 27.79
CA PRO A 26 16.15 -5.30 26.43
C PRO A 26 14.96 -5.31 25.47
N VAL A 27 14.87 -4.30 24.61
CA VAL A 27 13.85 -4.23 23.56
C VAL A 27 14.09 -5.36 22.55
N PRO A 28 13.10 -6.21 22.26
CA PRO A 28 13.25 -7.28 21.28
C PRO A 28 13.35 -6.71 19.87
N ALA A 29 14.11 -7.36 18.98
CA ALA A 29 14.23 -6.92 17.59
C ALA A 29 12.89 -6.95 16.84
N ARG A 30 12.02 -7.91 17.19
CA ARG A 30 10.68 -8.09 16.62
C ARG A 30 9.72 -8.64 17.67
N VAL A 31 8.45 -8.28 17.55
CA VAL A 31 7.34 -8.89 18.29
C VAL A 31 6.50 -9.68 17.30
N ARG A 32 6.05 -10.87 17.70
CA ARG A 32 5.13 -11.70 16.92
C ARG A 32 3.77 -11.74 17.59
N VAL A 33 2.73 -11.54 16.80
CA VAL A 33 1.34 -11.80 17.18
C VAL A 33 0.83 -13.01 16.41
N GLU A 34 0.06 -13.86 17.07
CA GLU A 34 -0.48 -15.09 16.51
C GLU A 34 -2.00 -15.07 16.57
N ARG A 35 -2.66 -15.65 15.58
CA ARG A 35 -4.13 -15.75 15.59
C ARG A 35 -4.55 -16.72 16.68
N THR A 36 -5.53 -16.33 17.47
CA THR A 36 -6.05 -17.18 18.55
C THR A 36 -6.74 -18.42 17.99
N ARG A 37 -6.55 -19.55 18.67
CA ARG A 37 -7.21 -20.81 18.32
C ARG A 37 -8.73 -20.71 18.52
N PRO A 38 -9.55 -21.53 17.82
CA PRO A 38 -10.98 -21.59 18.08
C PRO A 38 -11.28 -21.81 19.57
N GLY A 39 -12.13 -20.95 20.17
CA GLY A 39 -12.40 -20.92 21.62
C GLY A 39 -11.42 -20.08 22.46
N GLY A 40 -10.40 -19.47 21.84
CA GLY A 40 -9.50 -18.51 22.48
C GLY A 40 -10.14 -17.13 22.70
N ARG A 41 -9.47 -16.26 23.48
CA ARG A 41 -9.94 -14.89 23.78
C ARG A 41 -9.34 -13.88 22.81
N GLY A 42 -10.16 -13.06 22.15
CA GLY A 42 -9.71 -12.05 21.18
C GLY A 42 -9.37 -12.64 19.79
N ASP A 43 -8.90 -11.78 18.88
CA ASP A 43 -8.52 -12.11 17.49
C ASP A 43 -7.05 -12.54 17.36
N TYR A 44 -6.18 -11.93 18.16
CA TYR A 44 -4.75 -12.19 18.18
C TYR A 44 -4.21 -12.27 19.61
N ALA A 45 -3.15 -13.04 19.81
CA ALA A 45 -2.42 -13.14 21.06
C ALA A 45 -0.94 -12.83 20.88
N CYS A 46 -0.31 -12.29 21.93
CA CYS A 46 1.12 -12.04 21.98
C CYS A 46 1.72 -12.52 23.31
N ALA A 47 2.83 -13.24 23.21
CA ALA A 47 3.57 -13.80 24.34
C ALA A 47 4.77 -12.94 24.78
N VAL A 48 4.90 -11.70 24.27
CA VAL A 48 6.10 -10.87 24.49
C VAL A 48 6.38 -10.62 25.98
N ALA A 49 5.34 -10.49 26.81
CA ALA A 49 5.52 -10.27 28.24
C ALA A 49 6.20 -11.44 28.96
N LEU A 50 5.96 -12.68 28.51
CA LEU A 50 6.64 -13.88 29.04
C LEU A 50 8.13 -13.86 28.73
N GLN A 51 8.51 -13.34 27.56
CA GLN A 51 9.90 -13.21 27.14
C GLN A 51 10.64 -12.12 27.94
N LEU A 52 9.93 -11.04 28.27
CA LEU A 52 10.49 -9.87 28.95
C LEU A 52 10.47 -9.96 30.48
N ALA A 53 9.67 -10.87 31.05
CA ALA A 53 9.54 -11.05 32.51
C ALA A 53 10.86 -11.31 33.22
N ARG A 54 11.65 -12.28 32.73
CA ARG A 54 12.93 -12.66 33.35
C ARG A 54 13.96 -11.52 33.28
N PRO A 55 14.20 -10.88 32.12
CA PRO A 55 15.07 -9.71 32.05
C PRO A 55 14.60 -8.53 32.92
N ALA A 56 13.29 -8.32 33.03
CA ALA A 56 12.70 -7.24 33.83
C ALA A 56 12.69 -7.51 35.34
N ALA A 57 12.99 -8.73 35.80
CA ALA A 57 12.80 -9.17 37.17
C ALA A 57 11.37 -8.93 37.70
N LEU A 58 10.37 -9.04 36.83
CA LEU A 58 8.95 -8.84 37.13
C LEU A 58 8.13 -10.09 36.76
N PRO A 59 7.02 -10.36 37.46
CA PRO A 59 6.03 -11.32 37.00
C PRO A 59 5.56 -11.00 35.58
N ALA A 60 5.41 -12.01 34.73
CA ALA A 60 5.01 -11.82 33.33
C ALA A 60 3.63 -11.15 33.18
N ARG A 61 2.74 -11.34 34.16
CA ARG A 61 1.47 -10.64 34.23
C ARG A 61 1.67 -9.13 34.40
N ASP A 62 2.57 -8.69 35.27
CA ASP A 62 2.82 -7.28 35.53
C ASP A 62 3.46 -6.61 34.30
N VAL A 63 4.37 -7.31 33.62
CA VAL A 63 4.92 -6.86 32.34
C VAL A 63 3.83 -6.73 31.28
N ALA A 64 2.89 -7.68 31.22
CA ALA A 64 1.76 -7.60 30.29
C ALA A 64 0.86 -6.39 30.59
N GLU A 65 0.60 -6.08 31.86
CA GLU A 65 -0.18 -4.91 32.27
C GLU A 65 0.52 -3.59 31.89
N ILE A 66 1.84 -3.49 32.10
CA ILE A 66 2.66 -2.33 31.70
C ILE A 66 2.57 -2.08 30.19
N ILE A 67 2.63 -3.15 29.39
CA ILE A 67 2.50 -3.07 27.93
C ILE A 67 1.05 -2.74 27.54
N ARG A 68 0.06 -3.35 28.20
CA ARG A 68 -1.37 -3.13 27.92
C ARG A 68 -1.74 -1.65 28.01
N GLU A 69 -1.32 -0.96 29.07
CA GLU A 69 -1.65 0.47 29.25
C GLU A 69 -1.09 1.35 28.12
N ARG A 70 0.02 0.96 27.50
CA ARG A 70 0.65 1.70 26.38
C ARG A 70 0.09 1.32 25.01
N VAL A 71 -0.53 0.15 24.89
CA VAL A 71 -1.19 -0.31 23.67
C VAL A 71 -2.67 0.12 23.64
N ARG A 72 -3.27 0.39 24.81
CA ARG A 72 -4.64 0.90 24.91
C ARG A 72 -4.76 2.26 24.22
N GLY A 73 -5.73 2.39 23.32
CA GLY A 73 -5.95 3.61 22.53
C GLY A 73 -5.18 3.69 21.21
N VAL A 74 -4.35 2.69 20.88
CA VAL A 74 -3.76 2.59 19.53
C VAL A 74 -4.89 2.39 18.50
N PRO A 75 -4.93 3.19 17.42
CA PRO A 75 -5.95 3.04 16.37
C PRO A 75 -6.04 1.62 15.83
N GLY A 76 -7.26 1.08 15.81
CA GLY A 76 -7.56 -0.28 15.34
C GLY A 76 -7.52 -1.37 16.40
N ILE A 77 -7.11 -1.07 17.64
CA ILE A 77 -7.24 -1.99 18.78
C ILE A 77 -8.49 -1.62 19.57
N GLY A 78 -9.45 -2.54 19.65
CA GLY A 78 -10.72 -2.32 20.34
C GLY A 78 -10.67 -2.70 21.80
N ALA A 79 -10.01 -3.80 22.13
CA ALA A 79 -9.73 -4.19 23.50
C ALA A 79 -8.42 -4.96 23.60
N VAL A 80 -7.81 -4.89 24.78
CA VAL A 80 -6.64 -5.68 25.14
C VAL A 80 -6.89 -6.32 26.50
N GLU A 81 -6.87 -7.64 26.57
CA GLU A 81 -7.06 -8.43 27.78
C GLU A 81 -5.79 -9.22 28.11
N VAL A 82 -5.36 -9.17 29.37
CA VAL A 82 -4.25 -9.99 29.88
C VAL A 82 -4.81 -11.28 30.46
N THR A 83 -4.32 -12.43 29.99
CA THR A 83 -4.81 -13.74 30.43
C THR A 83 -3.68 -14.67 30.88
N GLY A 84 -4.04 -15.64 31.74
CA GLY A 84 -3.14 -16.67 32.22
C GLY A 84 -1.85 -16.08 32.85
N PRO A 85 -0.66 -16.61 32.50
CA PRO A 85 0.61 -16.15 33.07
C PRO A 85 1.11 -14.80 32.52
N GLY A 86 0.44 -14.19 31.53
CA GLY A 86 0.89 -12.92 30.92
C GLY A 86 0.71 -12.83 29.41
N PHE A 87 -0.30 -13.48 28.83
CA PHE A 87 -0.60 -13.32 27.40
C PHE A 87 -1.42 -12.06 27.17
N LEU A 88 -1.00 -11.24 26.21
CA LEU A 88 -1.78 -10.10 25.72
C LEU A 88 -2.71 -10.58 24.60
N ASN A 89 -4.02 -10.46 24.79
CA ASN A 89 -5.03 -10.86 23.82
C ASN A 89 -5.73 -9.61 23.29
N PHE A 90 -5.75 -9.46 21.97
CA PHE A 90 -6.22 -8.27 21.30
C PHE A 90 -7.56 -8.58 20.62
N ARG A 91 -8.57 -7.77 20.91
CA ARG A 91 -9.76 -7.64 20.07
C ARG A 91 -9.57 -6.39 19.23
N LEU A 92 -9.58 -6.51 17.92
CA LEU A 92 -9.46 -5.37 17.03
C LEU A 92 -10.82 -4.66 16.94
N LEU A 93 -10.83 -3.34 16.77
CA LEU A 93 -12.07 -2.62 16.43
C LEU A 93 -12.56 -3.18 15.09
N ASP A 94 -13.81 -3.61 15.04
CA ASP A 94 -14.42 -4.47 14.02
C ASP A 94 -13.67 -4.51 12.68
N GLY A 95 -12.99 -5.63 12.44
CA GLY A 95 -12.43 -5.96 11.13
C GLY A 95 -13.48 -6.14 10.02
N ALA A 96 -14.77 -6.18 10.39
CA ALA A 96 -15.89 -6.40 9.48
C ALA A 96 -16.04 -5.33 8.40
N ASP A 97 -15.66 -4.07 8.67
CA ASP A 97 -15.75 -2.96 7.71
C ASP A 97 -14.40 -2.26 7.46
N ARG A 98 -13.27 -2.93 7.71
CA ARG A 98 -11.93 -2.39 7.39
C ARG A 98 -11.83 -2.01 5.92
N ILE A 99 -12.25 -2.92 5.04
CA ILE A 99 -12.18 -2.73 3.60
C ILE A 99 -13.19 -1.67 3.16
N GLY A 100 -14.39 -1.63 3.72
CA GLY A 100 -15.35 -0.59 3.36
C GLY A 100 -14.94 0.80 3.81
N ALA A 101 -14.33 0.94 4.99
CA ALA A 101 -13.73 2.20 5.43
C ALA A 101 -12.63 2.66 4.47
N LEU A 102 -11.73 1.74 4.08
CA LEU A 102 -10.67 1.99 3.10
C LEU A 102 -11.23 2.40 1.73
N VAL A 103 -12.21 1.66 1.21
CA VAL A 103 -12.84 1.95 -0.08
C VAL A 103 -13.53 3.32 -0.06
N ARG A 104 -14.23 3.67 1.03
CA ARG A 104 -14.85 5.00 1.19
C ARG A 104 -13.82 6.10 1.27
N ASP A 105 -12.68 5.87 1.92
CA ASP A 105 -11.60 6.85 2.02
C ASP A 105 -10.91 7.10 0.68
N ILE A 106 -10.61 6.02 -0.07
CA ILE A 106 -10.07 6.10 -1.43
C ILE A 106 -11.06 6.81 -2.37
N ALA A 107 -12.35 6.47 -2.29
CA ALA A 107 -13.38 7.09 -3.12
C ALA A 107 -13.52 8.59 -2.84
N ARG A 108 -13.44 9.00 -1.56
CA ARG A 108 -13.49 10.41 -1.16
C ARG A 108 -12.26 11.19 -1.62
N SER A 109 -11.09 10.58 -1.49
CA SER A 109 -9.80 11.23 -1.81
C SER A 109 -9.49 11.21 -3.31
N GLY A 110 -10.10 10.29 -4.06
CA GLY A 110 -9.86 10.16 -5.49
C GLY A 110 -8.38 9.93 -5.81
N ARG A 111 -7.87 10.59 -6.85
CA ARG A 111 -6.46 10.49 -7.27
C ARG A 111 -5.46 11.02 -6.24
N GLU A 112 -5.94 11.76 -5.23
CA GLU A 112 -5.12 12.31 -4.15
C GLU A 112 -5.08 11.39 -2.92
N TYR A 113 -5.67 10.18 -2.99
CA TYR A 113 -5.56 9.21 -1.90
C TYR A 113 -4.09 8.92 -1.56
N GLY A 114 -3.74 9.09 -0.27
CA GLY A 114 -2.37 8.95 0.24
C GLY A 114 -1.49 10.20 0.10
N HIS A 115 -2.00 11.29 -0.51
CA HIS A 115 -1.43 12.61 -0.30
C HIS A 115 -1.53 12.98 1.18
N GLY A 116 -0.57 13.75 1.67
CA GLY A 116 -0.48 14.06 3.09
C GLY A 116 0.38 15.28 3.36
N HIS A 117 0.74 15.43 4.63
CA HIS A 117 1.48 16.58 5.15
C HIS A 117 2.78 16.17 5.85
N ALA A 118 3.29 14.98 5.54
CA ALA A 118 4.49 14.41 6.15
C ALA A 118 5.74 15.29 5.98
N LEU A 119 5.74 16.19 5.00
CA LEU A 119 6.81 17.14 4.69
C LEU A 119 6.31 18.60 4.72
N ALA A 120 5.16 18.88 5.35
CA ALA A 120 4.66 20.24 5.51
C ALA A 120 5.68 21.13 6.22
N GLY A 121 5.83 22.37 5.74
CA GLY A 121 6.84 23.32 6.21
C GLY A 121 8.26 23.05 5.70
N THR A 122 8.49 21.97 4.96
CA THR A 122 9.78 21.71 4.31
C THR A 122 9.81 22.39 2.95
N THR A 123 10.87 23.16 2.68
CA THR A 123 11.15 23.70 1.34
C THR A 123 12.34 22.96 0.75
N VAL A 124 12.15 22.42 -0.46
CA VAL A 124 13.19 21.68 -1.20
C VAL A 124 13.40 22.34 -2.56
N SER A 125 14.65 22.51 -2.97
CA SER A 125 15.02 22.84 -4.34
C SER A 125 16.11 21.87 -4.80
N PHE A 126 16.17 21.60 -6.10
CA PHE A 126 17.19 20.71 -6.67
C PHE A 126 18.21 21.51 -7.48
N ALA A 127 19.43 21.00 -7.58
CA ALA A 127 20.42 21.51 -8.53
C ALA A 127 19.91 21.33 -9.98
N PRO A 128 20.36 22.16 -10.95
CA PRO A 128 20.11 21.92 -12.36
C PRO A 128 20.63 20.54 -12.78
N VAL A 129 19.86 19.82 -13.60
CA VAL A 129 20.21 18.50 -14.12
C VAL A 129 20.05 18.50 -15.64
N GLU A 130 21.03 17.92 -16.35
CA GLU A 130 21.03 17.82 -17.82
C GLU A 130 20.80 16.40 -18.32
N GLU A 131 21.10 15.39 -17.49
CA GLU A 131 20.94 14.00 -17.85
C GLU A 131 19.46 13.59 -17.81
N VAL A 132 19.02 12.86 -18.83
CA VAL A 132 17.60 12.60 -19.12
C VAL A 132 16.90 11.85 -17.98
N ARG A 133 17.55 10.85 -17.36
CA ARG A 133 16.96 10.13 -16.23
C ARG A 133 16.91 11.00 -15.00
N ALA A 134 17.96 11.76 -14.71
CA ALA A 134 17.99 12.68 -13.59
C ALA A 134 16.87 13.71 -13.68
N LEU A 135 16.58 14.24 -14.87
CA LEU A 135 15.42 15.11 -15.13
C LEU A 135 14.10 14.42 -14.80
N VAL A 136 13.88 13.21 -15.31
CA VAL A 136 12.63 12.45 -15.10
C VAL A 136 12.43 12.06 -13.64
N VAL A 137 13.50 11.62 -12.97
CA VAL A 137 13.50 11.33 -11.52
C VAL A 137 13.21 12.60 -10.72
N ALA A 138 13.89 13.70 -11.03
CA ALA A 138 13.65 14.98 -10.36
C ALA A 138 12.19 15.40 -10.46
N GLU A 139 11.59 15.36 -11.65
CA GLU A 139 10.17 15.70 -11.80
C GLU A 139 9.24 14.77 -11.00
N ALA A 140 9.50 13.46 -10.98
CA ALA A 140 8.70 12.51 -10.20
C ALA A 140 8.85 12.76 -8.69
N VAL A 141 10.07 12.98 -8.21
CA VAL A 141 10.37 13.32 -6.82
C VAL A 141 9.70 14.63 -6.43
N GLU A 142 9.75 15.66 -7.27
CA GLU A 142 9.06 16.92 -7.01
C GLU A 142 7.54 16.77 -6.91
N ARG A 143 6.92 15.92 -7.75
CA ARG A 143 5.48 15.59 -7.62
C ARG A 143 5.20 14.88 -6.29
N LEU A 144 6.04 13.93 -5.89
CA LEU A 144 5.92 13.21 -4.61
C LEU A 144 6.10 14.13 -3.40
N LEU A 145 7.08 15.04 -3.44
CA LEU A 145 7.31 16.04 -2.39
C LEU A 145 6.08 16.95 -2.23
N ARG A 146 5.54 17.47 -3.34
CA ARG A 146 4.31 18.29 -3.31
C ARG A 146 3.11 17.50 -2.79
N ALA A 147 2.95 16.25 -3.20
CA ALA A 147 1.91 15.36 -2.71
C ALA A 147 2.00 15.09 -1.19
N GLN A 148 3.17 15.28 -0.57
CA GLN A 148 3.38 15.15 0.87
C GLN A 148 3.49 16.50 1.60
N GLY A 149 3.09 17.59 0.93
CA GLY A 149 2.97 18.93 1.53
C GLY A 149 4.25 19.77 1.53
N ALA A 150 5.32 19.30 0.90
CA ALA A 150 6.54 20.10 0.77
C ALA A 150 6.35 21.22 -0.27
N THR A 151 7.01 22.35 -0.03
CA THR A 151 7.16 23.41 -1.03
C THR A 151 8.37 23.10 -1.91
N VAL A 152 8.16 22.98 -3.22
CA VAL A 152 9.25 22.73 -4.17
C VAL A 152 9.60 24.03 -4.89
N GLY A 153 10.79 24.55 -4.63
CA GLY A 153 11.33 25.75 -5.29
C GLY A 153 11.92 25.48 -6.67
N ALA A 154 12.23 26.55 -7.41
CA ALA A 154 12.92 26.44 -8.70
C ALA A 154 14.31 25.80 -8.54
N ARG A 155 14.75 25.07 -9.57
CA ARG A 155 16.09 24.49 -9.57
C ARG A 155 17.15 25.58 -9.62
N ALA A 156 18.16 25.48 -8.78
CA ALA A 156 19.19 26.51 -8.59
C ALA A 156 20.52 25.88 -8.20
N ALA A 157 21.64 26.54 -8.49
CA ALA A 157 22.99 25.98 -8.27
C ALA A 157 23.26 25.54 -6.81
N GLY A 158 22.57 26.12 -5.82
CA GLY A 158 22.66 25.72 -4.41
C GLY A 158 21.62 24.68 -3.95
N GLY A 159 20.86 24.08 -4.86
CA GLY A 159 19.85 23.07 -4.54
C GLY A 159 20.42 21.68 -4.25
N GLU A 160 19.59 20.81 -3.69
CA GLU A 160 19.89 19.39 -3.40
C GLU A 160 20.34 18.68 -4.69
N ALA A 161 21.45 17.93 -4.63
CA ALA A 161 21.92 17.12 -5.73
C ALA A 161 21.20 15.76 -5.73
N LEU A 162 20.54 15.41 -6.83
CA LEU A 162 19.94 14.08 -7.00
C LEU A 162 20.98 13.11 -7.55
N HIS A 163 21.32 12.10 -6.76
CA HIS A 163 22.22 11.04 -7.18
C HIS A 163 21.43 9.96 -7.94
N VAL A 164 21.54 10.01 -9.27
CA VAL A 164 20.88 9.07 -10.19
C VAL A 164 21.93 8.47 -11.10
N MET A 165 21.88 7.15 -11.28
CA MET A 165 22.71 6.46 -12.27
C MET A 165 22.24 6.85 -13.67
N PRO A 166 23.10 7.46 -14.50
CA PRO A 166 22.71 7.96 -15.80
C PRO A 166 22.36 6.81 -16.76
N VAL A 167 21.56 7.11 -17.79
CA VAL A 167 21.38 6.15 -18.89
C VAL A 167 22.62 6.05 -19.78
N PRO A 168 22.84 4.91 -20.46
CA PRO A 168 23.79 4.82 -21.55
C PRO A 168 23.51 5.88 -22.64
N ALA A 169 24.55 6.36 -23.32
CA ALA A 169 24.41 7.40 -24.35
C ALA A 169 23.49 6.99 -25.52
N ALA A 170 23.35 5.68 -25.77
CA ALA A 170 22.46 5.11 -26.78
C ALA A 170 20.96 5.30 -26.46
N ASP A 171 20.61 5.64 -25.21
CA ASP A 171 19.23 5.82 -24.75
C ASP A 171 18.83 7.29 -24.62
N ARG A 172 19.60 8.22 -25.20
CA ARG A 172 19.25 9.65 -25.19
C ARG A 172 17.99 9.97 -26.01
N ASP A 173 17.66 9.13 -26.99
CA ASP A 173 16.47 9.26 -27.85
C ASP A 173 15.28 8.39 -27.38
N LEU A 174 15.35 7.83 -26.17
CA LEU A 174 14.34 6.92 -25.59
C LEU A 174 12.90 7.44 -25.72
N PHE A 175 12.69 8.75 -25.50
CA PHE A 175 11.37 9.38 -25.60
C PHE A 175 10.82 9.40 -27.03
N ALA A 176 11.67 9.52 -28.04
CA ALA A 176 11.26 9.48 -29.44
C ALA A 176 10.89 8.05 -29.87
N ARG A 177 11.62 7.04 -29.36
CA ARG A 177 11.39 5.62 -29.65
C ARG A 177 10.18 5.04 -28.93
N LEU A 178 10.02 5.34 -27.63
CA LEU A 178 9.01 4.71 -26.78
C LEU A 178 7.77 5.57 -26.52
N GLY A 179 7.85 6.87 -26.79
CA GLY A 179 6.86 7.84 -26.32
C GLY A 179 6.99 8.12 -24.82
N ASN A 180 6.24 9.13 -24.34
CA ASN A 180 6.38 9.67 -22.98
C ASN A 180 6.22 8.61 -21.87
N ASP A 181 5.15 7.82 -21.93
CA ASP A 181 4.76 6.92 -20.85
C ASP A 181 5.73 5.75 -20.67
N ALA A 182 6.10 5.10 -21.78
CA ALA A 182 7.01 3.97 -21.76
C ALA A 182 8.44 4.39 -21.43
N ALA A 183 8.90 5.55 -21.93
CA ALA A 183 10.19 6.12 -21.53
C ALA A 183 10.23 6.44 -20.03
N ARG A 184 9.21 7.13 -19.49
CA ARG A 184 9.15 7.42 -18.04
C ARG A 184 9.13 6.16 -17.20
N TRP A 185 8.35 5.15 -17.59
CA TRP A 185 8.32 3.87 -16.90
C TRP A 185 9.69 3.19 -16.88
N ALA A 186 10.37 3.11 -18.03
CA ALA A 186 11.72 2.53 -18.14
C ALA A 186 12.71 3.21 -17.18
N LEU A 187 12.66 4.54 -17.09
CA LEU A 187 13.58 5.35 -16.31
C LEU A 187 13.30 5.35 -14.79
N LEU A 188 12.03 5.25 -14.40
CA LEU A 188 11.57 5.35 -13.01
C LEU A 188 11.39 4.00 -12.31
N ARG A 189 11.27 2.89 -13.05
CA ARG A 189 11.07 1.56 -12.47
C ARG A 189 12.28 1.07 -11.68
N ALA A 190 13.49 1.36 -12.17
CA ALA A 190 14.73 1.04 -11.49
C ALA A 190 15.04 2.06 -10.39
N ALA A 191 15.60 1.61 -9.26
CA ALA A 191 16.01 2.50 -8.19
C ALA A 191 17.04 3.53 -8.71
N PRO A 192 17.06 4.76 -8.16
CA PRO A 192 17.96 5.82 -8.64
C PRO A 192 19.42 5.39 -8.74
N HIS A 193 19.91 4.56 -7.81
CA HIS A 193 21.27 4.06 -7.76
C HIS A 193 21.55 2.82 -8.62
N ASP A 194 20.51 2.24 -9.24
CA ASP A 194 20.64 1.11 -10.16
C ASP A 194 20.62 1.59 -11.60
N ARG A 195 21.31 0.89 -12.50
CA ARG A 195 21.15 1.15 -13.93
C ARG A 195 19.76 0.69 -14.38
N PRO A 196 19.03 1.48 -15.19
CA PRO A 196 17.81 1.01 -15.82
C PRO A 196 18.15 -0.23 -16.65
N GLN A 197 17.34 -1.27 -16.50
CA GLN A 197 17.53 -2.46 -17.31
C GLN A 197 17.16 -2.12 -18.75
N ASP A 198 18.03 -2.50 -19.68
CA ASP A 198 17.76 -2.45 -21.11
C ASP A 198 16.57 -3.36 -21.40
N THR A 199 15.38 -2.78 -21.37
CA THR A 199 14.13 -3.47 -21.65
C THR A 199 13.85 -3.14 -23.10
N GLY A 200 14.59 -3.78 -24.01
CA GLY A 200 14.64 -3.43 -25.43
C GLY A 200 13.26 -3.03 -25.97
N ASP A 201 13.24 -2.00 -26.81
CA ASP A 201 12.05 -1.17 -27.06
C ASP A 201 10.74 -1.93 -27.28
N ASP A 202 10.80 -3.03 -28.02
CA ASP A 202 9.66 -3.90 -28.32
C ASP A 202 8.98 -4.46 -27.07
N ALA A 203 9.72 -4.70 -25.99
CA ALA A 203 9.20 -5.27 -24.75
C ALA A 203 8.29 -4.30 -23.98
N LEU A 204 8.61 -3.00 -23.97
CA LEU A 204 7.81 -1.98 -23.30
C LEU A 204 6.66 -1.45 -24.16
N LEU A 205 6.73 -1.62 -25.48
CA LEU A 205 5.63 -1.33 -26.40
C LEU A 205 4.64 -2.50 -26.54
N ALA A 206 5.08 -3.74 -26.24
CA ALA A 206 4.23 -4.92 -26.35
C ALA A 206 3.01 -4.86 -25.41
N GLN A 207 1.82 -5.02 -25.98
CA GLN A 207 0.55 -5.13 -25.26
C GLN A 207 0.33 -6.57 -24.74
N ARG A 208 1.19 -7.00 -23.81
CA ARG A 208 1.14 -8.35 -23.23
C ARG A 208 1.38 -8.31 -21.74
N GLU A 209 0.88 -9.33 -21.03
CA GLU A 209 0.97 -9.39 -19.57
C GLU A 209 2.42 -9.30 -19.05
N GLY A 210 3.41 -9.81 -19.80
CA GLY A 210 4.82 -9.73 -19.45
C GLY A 210 5.40 -8.30 -19.40
N ASN A 211 4.73 -7.32 -20.01
CA ASN A 211 5.12 -5.91 -19.94
C ASN A 211 4.51 -5.27 -18.66
N PRO A 212 5.34 -4.85 -17.69
CA PRO A 212 4.84 -4.31 -16.43
C PRO A 212 4.05 -3.01 -16.60
N LEU A 213 4.46 -2.12 -17.51
CA LEU A 213 3.72 -0.88 -17.79
C LEU A 213 2.33 -1.20 -18.35
N PHE A 214 2.27 -2.08 -19.35
CA PHE A 214 1.02 -2.51 -19.95
C PHE A 214 0.11 -3.13 -18.89
N ARG A 215 0.62 -4.05 -18.05
CA ARG A 215 -0.17 -4.68 -16.99
C ARG A 215 -0.78 -3.66 -16.03
N VAL A 216 -0.01 -2.65 -15.61
CA VAL A 216 -0.48 -1.59 -14.70
C VAL A 216 -1.57 -0.74 -15.36
N ARG A 217 -1.35 -0.27 -16.60
CA ARG A 217 -2.36 0.51 -17.33
C ARG A 217 -3.59 -0.33 -17.69
N TYR A 218 -3.41 -1.61 -18.00
CA TYR A 218 -4.48 -2.56 -18.31
C TYR A 218 -5.32 -2.89 -17.09
N ALA A 219 -4.70 -3.07 -15.91
CA ALA A 219 -5.45 -3.18 -14.65
C ALA A 219 -6.35 -1.96 -14.44
N TYR A 220 -5.82 -0.74 -14.61
CA TYR A 220 -6.61 0.49 -14.54
C TYR A 220 -7.77 0.51 -15.56
N ALA A 221 -7.48 0.30 -16.85
CA ALA A 221 -8.51 0.28 -17.89
C ALA A 221 -9.59 -0.79 -17.61
N ARG A 222 -9.19 -1.94 -17.08
CA ARG A 222 -10.11 -3.01 -16.67
C ARG A 222 -11.01 -2.59 -15.53
N THR A 223 -10.52 -1.85 -14.53
CA THR A 223 -11.38 -1.29 -13.47
C THR A 223 -12.47 -0.38 -14.05
N ARG A 224 -12.12 0.46 -15.04
CA ARG A 224 -13.08 1.36 -15.72
C ARG A 224 -14.08 0.57 -16.56
N ALA A 225 -13.63 -0.49 -17.24
CA ALA A 225 -14.51 -1.39 -17.98
C ALA A 225 -15.50 -2.10 -17.06
N LEU A 226 -15.06 -2.58 -15.89
CA LEU A 226 -15.96 -3.20 -14.89
C LEU A 226 -17.06 -2.22 -14.45
N SER A 227 -16.72 -0.97 -14.13
CA SER A 227 -17.72 0.05 -13.77
C SER A 227 -18.71 0.35 -14.91
N ARG A 228 -18.23 0.42 -16.17
CA ARG A 228 -19.10 0.60 -17.33
C ARG A 228 -20.07 -0.58 -17.50
N ASN A 229 -19.56 -1.80 -17.40
CA ASN A 229 -20.35 -3.02 -17.55
C ASN A 229 -21.36 -3.20 -16.41
N ALA A 230 -20.98 -2.88 -15.16
CA ALA A 230 -21.90 -2.93 -14.02
C ALA A 230 -23.10 -1.99 -14.22
N ARG A 231 -22.86 -0.77 -14.73
CA ARG A 231 -23.94 0.17 -15.07
C ARG A 231 -24.87 -0.38 -16.15
N GLN A 232 -24.34 -1.06 -17.16
CA GLN A 232 -25.15 -1.74 -18.18
C GLN A 232 -26.00 -2.88 -17.58
N LEU A 233 -25.49 -3.55 -16.55
CA LEU A 233 -26.22 -4.56 -15.77
C LEU A 233 -27.14 -3.97 -14.69
N GLY A 234 -27.26 -2.63 -14.62
CA GLY A 234 -28.20 -1.95 -13.73
C GLY A 234 -27.75 -1.82 -12.27
N PHE A 235 -26.45 -1.91 -11.97
CA PHE A 235 -25.93 -1.69 -10.62
C PHE A 235 -24.65 -0.85 -10.58
N THR A 236 -24.32 -0.31 -9.40
CA THR A 236 -23.12 0.50 -9.17
C THR A 236 -22.33 -0.03 -7.97
N ALA A 237 -21.10 0.45 -7.83
CA ALA A 237 -20.26 0.14 -6.68
C ALA A 237 -20.89 0.67 -5.38
N ALA A 238 -20.97 -0.20 -4.38
CA ALA A 238 -21.35 0.14 -3.01
C ALA A 238 -20.78 -0.95 -2.11
N TYR A 239 -19.89 -0.57 -1.18
CA TYR A 239 -19.34 -1.55 -0.24
C TYR A 239 -20.34 -1.84 0.88
N GLU A 240 -20.86 -3.07 0.89
CA GLU A 240 -21.88 -3.56 1.83
C GLU A 240 -21.37 -4.79 2.61
N GLY A 241 -20.06 -5.01 2.62
CA GLY A 241 -19.40 -6.18 3.23
C GLY A 241 -19.08 -7.30 2.24
N PRO A 242 -18.34 -8.35 2.67
CA PRO A 242 -17.87 -9.42 1.79
C PRO A 242 -19.00 -10.22 1.11
N GLY A 243 -20.20 -10.24 1.71
CA GLY A 243 -21.39 -10.94 1.21
C GLY A 243 -21.24 -12.47 1.26
N SER A 244 -22.34 -13.17 1.52
CA SER A 244 -22.38 -14.65 1.49
C SER A 244 -22.68 -15.13 0.06
N GLY A 245 -21.65 -15.27 -0.78
CA GLY A 245 -21.86 -15.60 -2.20
C GLY A 245 -20.97 -16.72 -2.76
N ALA A 246 -20.04 -17.27 -1.99
CA ALA A 246 -19.13 -18.30 -2.49
C ALA A 246 -19.30 -19.63 -1.73
N GLY A 247 -19.23 -20.75 -2.45
CA GLY A 247 -19.22 -22.09 -1.85
C GLY A 247 -17.99 -22.30 -0.96
N PRO A 248 -18.02 -23.31 -0.05
CA PRO A 248 -17.11 -23.39 1.10
C PRO A 248 -15.60 -23.36 0.77
N GLY A 249 -15.15 -23.89 -0.37
CA GLY A 249 -13.73 -23.84 -0.77
C GLY A 249 -13.32 -22.64 -1.64
N GLY A 250 -14.26 -22.04 -2.36
CA GLY A 250 -14.00 -20.84 -3.18
C GLY A 250 -14.03 -19.55 -2.34
N ALA A 251 -14.80 -19.57 -1.25
CA ALA A 251 -14.95 -18.43 -0.34
C ALA A 251 -13.62 -18.05 0.33
N GLU A 252 -12.86 -19.01 0.83
CA GLU A 252 -11.59 -18.75 1.53
C GLU A 252 -10.54 -18.13 0.60
N ARG A 253 -10.42 -18.66 -0.63
CA ARG A 253 -9.50 -18.10 -1.63
C ARG A 253 -9.91 -16.68 -2.04
N ALA A 254 -11.21 -16.47 -2.28
CA ALA A 254 -11.76 -15.16 -2.63
C ALA A 254 -11.53 -14.13 -1.52
N GLU A 255 -11.71 -14.52 -0.26
CA GLU A 255 -11.42 -13.67 0.90
C GLU A 255 -9.93 -13.33 0.99
N ALA A 256 -9.05 -14.33 0.84
CA ALA A 256 -7.60 -14.13 0.91
C ALA A 256 -7.08 -13.15 -0.16
N VAL A 257 -7.52 -13.27 -1.41
CA VAL A 257 -7.10 -12.32 -2.48
C VAL A 257 -7.71 -10.94 -2.30
N THR A 258 -8.93 -10.86 -1.76
CA THR A 258 -9.60 -9.60 -1.43
C THR A 258 -8.83 -8.85 -0.34
N ASP A 259 -8.42 -9.56 0.71
CA ASP A 259 -7.61 -9.02 1.80
C ASP A 259 -6.21 -8.62 1.34
N ALA A 260 -5.58 -9.40 0.46
CA ALA A 260 -4.27 -9.08 -0.10
C ALA A 260 -4.30 -7.78 -0.93
N LEU A 261 -5.31 -7.62 -1.79
CA LEU A 261 -5.51 -6.37 -2.54
C LEU A 261 -5.77 -5.20 -1.58
N ALA A 262 -6.69 -5.36 -0.62
CA ALA A 262 -7.01 -4.30 0.34
C ALA A 262 -5.81 -3.87 1.19
N ALA A 263 -4.93 -4.81 1.59
CA ALA A 263 -3.70 -4.47 2.32
C ALA A 263 -2.76 -3.58 1.48
N LEU A 264 -2.54 -3.92 0.21
CA LEU A 264 -1.71 -3.10 -0.69
C LEU A 264 -2.29 -1.70 -0.93
N LEU A 265 -3.62 -1.58 -0.99
CA LEU A 265 -4.27 -0.26 -1.08
C LEU A 265 -4.15 0.53 0.22
N ALA A 266 -4.23 -0.14 1.38
CA ALA A 266 -4.05 0.50 2.69
C ALA A 266 -2.60 0.97 2.92
N ASP A 267 -1.60 0.25 2.40
CA ASP A 267 -0.18 0.62 2.51
C ASP A 267 0.23 1.81 1.63
N HIS A 268 -0.60 2.18 0.64
CA HIS A 268 -0.25 3.20 -0.36
C HIS A 268 0.18 4.57 0.22
N PRO A 269 -0.50 5.15 1.24
CA PRO A 269 -0.08 6.41 1.84
C PRO A 269 1.34 6.35 2.45
N ASP A 270 1.68 5.26 3.13
CA ASP A 270 3.00 5.06 3.72
C ASP A 270 4.08 4.91 2.63
N VAL A 271 3.76 4.22 1.54
CA VAL A 271 4.66 4.09 0.38
C VAL A 271 4.92 5.44 -0.27
N LEU A 272 3.91 6.30 -0.41
CA LEU A 272 4.06 7.67 -0.93
C LEU A 272 4.95 8.53 -0.02
N ALA A 273 4.70 8.51 1.28
CA ALA A 273 5.50 9.24 2.25
C ALA A 273 6.97 8.77 2.25
N ALA A 274 7.21 7.46 2.16
CA ALA A 274 8.56 6.90 2.05
C ALA A 274 9.25 7.28 0.73
N ALA A 275 8.54 7.18 -0.41
CA ALA A 275 9.08 7.56 -1.72
C ALA A 275 9.49 9.04 -1.75
N ALA A 276 8.68 9.94 -1.18
CA ALA A 276 9.01 11.36 -1.06
C ALA A 276 10.21 11.61 -0.14
N ARG A 277 10.22 11.00 1.07
CA ARG A 277 11.31 11.16 2.05
C ARG A 277 12.65 10.68 1.52
N HIS A 278 12.67 9.60 0.74
CA HIS A 278 13.91 9.01 0.24
C HIS A 278 14.26 9.41 -1.18
N ARG A 279 13.40 10.18 -1.87
CA ARG A 279 13.57 10.57 -3.28
C ARG A 279 13.66 9.34 -4.19
N GLU A 280 12.83 8.35 -3.89
CA GLU A 280 12.84 7.01 -4.51
C GLU A 280 11.49 6.73 -5.20
N PRO A 281 11.26 7.28 -6.40
CA PRO A 281 10.00 7.12 -7.14
C PRO A 281 9.76 5.68 -7.61
N ASP A 282 10.80 4.86 -7.70
CA ASP A 282 10.76 3.43 -8.01
C ASP A 282 9.91 2.62 -7.02
N ARG A 283 9.78 3.10 -5.77
CA ARG A 283 8.86 2.52 -4.79
C ARG A 283 7.41 2.55 -5.26
N ILE A 284 7.02 3.62 -5.97
CA ILE A 284 5.67 3.75 -6.51
C ILE A 284 5.50 2.78 -7.67
N ALA A 285 6.47 2.68 -8.59
CA ALA A 285 6.40 1.74 -9.70
C ALA A 285 6.24 0.28 -9.21
N ARG A 286 7.03 -0.13 -8.21
CA ARG A 286 6.90 -1.45 -7.58
C ARG A 286 5.55 -1.67 -6.91
N GLN A 287 5.02 -0.68 -6.21
CA GLN A 287 3.71 -0.77 -5.58
C GLN A 287 2.60 -0.91 -6.63
N LEU A 288 2.66 -0.16 -7.73
CA LEU A 288 1.69 -0.25 -8.81
C LEU A 288 1.72 -1.63 -9.49
N GLU A 289 2.90 -2.21 -9.70
CA GLU A 289 3.03 -3.60 -10.20
C GLU A 289 2.38 -4.61 -9.24
N ALA A 290 2.61 -4.46 -7.93
CA ALA A 290 2.02 -5.32 -6.90
C ALA A 290 0.48 -5.19 -6.86
N VAL A 291 -0.04 -3.96 -6.88
CA VAL A 291 -1.49 -3.70 -6.92
C VAL A 291 -2.11 -4.27 -8.20
N ALA A 292 -1.47 -4.09 -9.36
CA ALA A 292 -1.98 -4.63 -10.62
C ALA A 292 -2.02 -6.17 -10.62
N ARG A 293 -0.99 -6.83 -10.09
CA ARG A 293 -0.98 -8.30 -9.94
C ARG A 293 -2.10 -8.76 -9.00
N ALA A 294 -2.17 -8.18 -7.80
CA ALA A 294 -3.20 -8.52 -6.81
C ALA A 294 -4.62 -8.24 -7.32
N PHE A 295 -4.80 -7.19 -8.13
CA PHE A 295 -6.08 -6.91 -8.78
C PHE A 295 -6.51 -8.02 -9.74
N PHE A 296 -5.60 -8.59 -10.54
CA PHE A 296 -5.95 -9.71 -11.43
C PHE A 296 -6.22 -10.99 -10.64
N ASP A 297 -5.42 -11.28 -9.60
CA ASP A 297 -5.70 -12.43 -8.71
C ASP A 297 -7.09 -12.32 -8.05
N PHE A 298 -7.45 -11.11 -7.61
CA PHE A 298 -8.77 -10.75 -7.10
C PHE A 298 -9.86 -10.86 -8.17
N HIS A 299 -9.65 -10.29 -9.36
CA HIS A 299 -10.62 -10.32 -10.45
C HIS A 299 -10.98 -11.76 -10.85
N ASP A 300 -10.00 -12.64 -10.88
CA ASP A 300 -10.17 -14.02 -11.34
C ASP A 300 -10.77 -14.93 -10.25
N SER A 301 -10.39 -14.74 -8.99
CA SER A 301 -10.89 -15.57 -7.88
C SER A 301 -12.14 -15.00 -7.18
N ALA A 302 -12.42 -13.72 -7.35
CA ALA A 302 -13.57 -13.01 -6.79
C ALA A 302 -14.17 -12.01 -7.81
N PRO A 303 -14.82 -12.50 -8.89
CA PRO A 303 -15.32 -11.66 -9.97
C PRO A 303 -16.26 -10.53 -9.47
N PRO A 304 -16.02 -9.28 -9.90
CA PRO A 304 -16.87 -8.14 -9.53
C PRO A 304 -18.23 -8.11 -10.23
N LEU A 305 -18.35 -8.76 -11.39
CA LEU A 305 -19.59 -8.82 -12.17
C LEU A 305 -20.25 -10.20 -12.02
N PRO A 306 -21.60 -10.27 -12.03
CA PRO A 306 -22.32 -11.53 -12.10
C PRO A 306 -21.97 -12.33 -13.35
N VAL A 307 -21.97 -13.66 -13.25
CA VAL A 307 -21.70 -14.57 -14.37
C VAL A 307 -22.93 -15.42 -14.69
N GLY A 308 -23.25 -15.58 -15.99
CA GLY A 308 -24.39 -16.38 -16.44
C GLY A 308 -25.73 -15.80 -15.94
N ASP A 309 -26.52 -16.63 -15.26
CA ASP A 309 -27.84 -16.26 -14.72
C ASP A 309 -27.78 -15.61 -13.32
N GLU A 310 -26.57 -15.35 -12.79
CA GLU A 310 -26.40 -14.69 -11.51
C GLU A 310 -26.98 -13.26 -11.54
N LYS A 311 -27.71 -12.91 -10.48
CA LYS A 311 -28.21 -11.54 -10.30
C LYS A 311 -27.17 -10.68 -9.58
N PRO A 312 -27.10 -9.36 -9.88
CA PRO A 312 -26.34 -8.42 -9.06
C PRO A 312 -26.68 -8.56 -7.57
N SER A 313 -25.65 -8.65 -6.73
CA SER A 313 -25.77 -8.90 -5.29
C SER A 313 -24.91 -7.90 -4.51
N ALA A 314 -25.08 -7.87 -3.18
CA ALA A 314 -24.22 -7.05 -2.31
C ALA A 314 -22.73 -7.40 -2.48
N ALA A 315 -22.40 -8.67 -2.69
CA ALA A 315 -21.03 -9.11 -2.94
C ALA A 315 -20.47 -8.50 -4.24
N HIS A 316 -21.25 -8.48 -5.33
CA HIS A 316 -20.87 -7.85 -6.59
C HIS A 316 -20.62 -6.34 -6.41
N ARG A 317 -21.51 -5.64 -5.68
CA ARG A 317 -21.36 -4.22 -5.38
C ARG A 317 -20.10 -3.92 -4.56
N SER A 318 -19.80 -4.73 -3.55
CA SER A 318 -18.60 -4.60 -2.71
C SER A 318 -17.32 -4.87 -3.48
N ARG A 319 -17.29 -5.93 -4.30
CA ARG A 319 -16.14 -6.27 -5.15
C ARG A 319 -15.88 -5.21 -6.21
N LEU A 320 -16.94 -4.66 -6.80
CA LEU A 320 -16.81 -3.55 -7.73
C LEU A 320 -16.26 -2.29 -7.04
N ALA A 321 -16.71 -1.99 -5.82
CA ALA A 321 -16.19 -0.86 -5.05
C ALA A 321 -14.70 -1.02 -4.72
N LEU A 322 -14.24 -2.24 -4.40
CA LEU A 322 -12.81 -2.53 -4.23
C LEU A 322 -12.03 -2.42 -5.55
N ALA A 323 -12.59 -2.88 -6.67
CA ALA A 323 -11.99 -2.70 -8.00
C ALA A 323 -11.85 -1.20 -8.37
N GLU A 324 -12.87 -0.38 -8.10
CA GLU A 324 -12.80 1.07 -8.31
C GLU A 324 -11.74 1.74 -7.42
N ALA A 325 -11.61 1.30 -6.17
CA ALA A 325 -10.57 1.76 -5.27
C ALA A 325 -9.16 1.41 -5.80
N ALA A 326 -8.95 0.18 -6.28
CA ALA A 326 -7.70 -0.22 -6.92
C ALA A 326 -7.39 0.64 -8.15
N GLY A 327 -8.38 0.85 -9.02
CA GLY A 327 -8.24 1.73 -10.18
C GLY A 327 -7.90 3.18 -9.81
N THR A 328 -8.38 3.66 -8.67
CA THR A 328 -8.10 5.02 -8.18
C THR A 328 -6.65 5.15 -7.71
N VAL A 329 -6.15 4.17 -6.94
CA VAL A 329 -4.73 4.10 -6.52
C VAL A 329 -3.80 3.98 -7.74
N LEU A 330 -4.15 3.12 -8.70
CA LEU A 330 -3.38 2.97 -9.93
C LEU A 330 -3.27 4.29 -10.71
N ALA A 331 -4.37 5.02 -10.87
CA ALA A 331 -4.39 6.31 -11.56
C ALA A 331 -3.61 7.39 -10.82
N GLY A 332 -3.74 7.48 -9.50
CA GLY A 332 -2.99 8.43 -8.66
C GLY A 332 -1.48 8.20 -8.76
N GLY A 333 -1.03 6.95 -8.57
CA GLY A 333 0.39 6.61 -8.66
C GLY A 333 0.99 6.82 -10.06
N LEU A 334 0.27 6.45 -11.13
CA LEU A 334 0.71 6.75 -12.50
C LEU A 334 0.86 8.26 -12.73
N SER A 335 -0.09 9.06 -12.23
CA SER A 335 -0.02 10.51 -12.35
C SER A 335 1.19 11.11 -11.62
N LEU A 336 1.57 10.57 -10.46
CA LEU A 336 2.77 11.01 -9.72
C LEU A 336 4.07 10.68 -10.46
N LEU A 337 4.07 9.61 -11.26
CA LEU A 337 5.17 9.26 -12.16
C LEU A 337 5.14 10.03 -13.50
N GLY A 338 4.11 10.84 -13.75
CA GLY A 338 3.93 11.57 -15.01
C GLY A 338 3.52 10.68 -16.18
N ILE A 339 2.83 9.57 -15.90
CA ILE A 339 2.40 8.55 -16.87
C ILE A 339 0.88 8.58 -17.00
N SER A 340 0.36 8.42 -18.22
CA SER A 340 -1.08 8.42 -18.44
C SER A 340 -1.76 7.13 -17.98
N ALA A 341 -2.98 7.27 -17.45
CA ALA A 341 -3.88 6.18 -17.11
C ALA A 341 -5.11 6.24 -18.06
N PRO A 342 -5.07 5.59 -19.23
CA PRO A 342 -6.17 5.62 -20.20
C PRO A 342 -7.32 4.69 -19.76
N GLU A 343 -8.56 5.14 -19.92
CA GLU A 343 -9.74 4.36 -19.51
C GLU A 343 -10.08 3.18 -20.45
N VAL A 344 -9.40 3.14 -21.60
CA VAL A 344 -9.50 2.12 -22.64
C VAL A 344 -8.08 1.89 -23.19
N LEU A 345 -7.70 0.63 -23.34
CA LEU A 345 -6.47 0.18 -23.99
C LEU A 345 -6.82 -0.80 -25.10
#